data_AF-A0A182SIR0-F1
#
_entry.id   AF-A0A182SIR0-F1
#
_cell.length_a   1.000
_cell.length_b   1.000
_cell.length_c   1.000
_cell.angle_alpha   90.00
_cell.angle_beta   90.00
_cell.angle_gamma   90.00
#
_symmetry.space_group_name_H-M   'P 1'
#
loop_
_entity.id
_entity.type
_entity.pdbx_description
1 polymer ?
#
loop_
_entity_poly.entity_id
_entity_poly.type
_entity_poly.pdbx_seq_one_letter_code
_entity_poly.pdbx_strand_id
1 'polypeptide(L)'
;ARPSGGASGCRAKRRPNPPWLDNVCQTKDLIYRYQINERSLKELLDSDNLALKKISQPILVNDQLGQLYLDLELEGLSAKLSLSEATSGSSSDDCDTKDKAKVNKRNMKYSKLVMIYEENAPFPPPNDSEP
;
A
#
# COMPACT_ATOMS: atom_id res chain seq x y z
N ALA A 1 13.77 24.22 -51.57
CA ALA A 1 13.64 22.89 -50.94
C ALA A 1 14.55 22.83 -49.73
N ARG A 2 13.99 22.71 -48.51
CA ARG A 2 14.74 22.45 -47.27
C ARG A 2 14.16 21.17 -46.67
N PRO A 3 14.96 20.18 -46.26
CA PRO A 3 14.43 18.93 -45.76
C PRO A 3 13.89 19.13 -44.35
N SER A 4 12.68 18.59 -44.15
CA SER A 4 12.01 18.37 -42.88
C SER A 4 12.90 17.52 -41.97
N GLY A 5 13.51 18.15 -40.97
CA GLY A 5 14.13 17.46 -39.85
C GLY A 5 13.05 17.15 -38.82
N GLY A 6 12.27 16.10 -39.06
CA GLY A 6 11.35 15.56 -38.06
C GLY A 6 12.14 15.02 -36.87
N ALA A 7 12.22 15.81 -35.79
CA ALA A 7 12.74 15.35 -34.51
C ALA A 7 11.84 14.22 -34.02
N SER A 8 12.26 12.97 -34.25
CA SER A 8 11.66 11.78 -33.69
C SER A 8 11.94 11.78 -32.19
N GLY A 9 11.12 12.53 -31.45
CA GLY A 9 11.15 12.56 -29.99
C GLY A 9 10.96 11.14 -29.45
N CYS A 10 11.96 10.65 -28.72
CA CYS A 10 11.89 9.41 -27.98
C CYS A 10 10.66 9.47 -27.05
N ARG A 11 9.54 8.85 -27.45
CA ARG A 11 8.38 8.73 -26.56
C ARG A 11 8.85 7.98 -25.32
N ALA A 12 8.85 8.66 -24.18
CA ALA A 12 9.08 8.02 -22.89
C ALA A 12 8.14 6.82 -22.81
N LYS A 13 8.70 5.61 -22.72
CA LYS A 13 7.93 4.38 -22.58
C LYS A 13 7.08 4.54 -21.33
N ARG A 14 5.77 4.73 -21.51
CA ARG A 14 4.84 4.80 -20.39
C ARG A 14 4.96 3.48 -19.63
N ARG A 15 5.02 3.58 -18.31
CA ARG A 15 4.94 2.37 -17.49
C ARG A 15 3.61 1.68 -17.80
N PRO A 16 3.59 0.34 -17.89
CA PRO A 16 2.35 -0.37 -18.07
C PRO A 16 1.40 -0.01 -16.93
N ASN A 17 0.10 -0.09 -17.21
CA ASN A 17 -0.90 0.08 -16.17
C ASN A 17 -0.65 -0.97 -15.08
N PRO A 18 -0.89 -0.62 -13.81
CA PRO A 18 -0.84 -1.61 -12.74
C PRO A 18 -1.97 -2.63 -12.91
N PRO A 19 -1.79 -3.87 -12.42
CA PRO A 19 -2.71 -4.99 -12.68
C PRO A 19 -4.13 -4.75 -12.16
N TRP A 20 -4.31 -3.91 -11.12
CA TRP A 20 -5.64 -3.55 -10.62
C TRP A 20 -6.46 -2.67 -11.57
N LEU A 21 -5.88 -2.20 -12.69
CA LEU A 21 -6.59 -1.47 -13.74
C LEU A 21 -6.93 -2.32 -14.96
N ASP A 22 -6.50 -3.57 -15.03
CA ASP A 22 -6.65 -4.42 -16.23
C ASP A 22 -8.11 -4.69 -16.60
N ASN A 23 -9.01 -4.71 -15.61
CA ASN A 23 -10.44 -4.99 -15.78
C ASN A 23 -11.34 -3.82 -15.35
N VAL A 24 -10.78 -2.60 -15.26
CA VAL A 24 -11.50 -1.41 -14.78
C VAL A 24 -11.62 -0.38 -15.90
N CYS A 25 -12.85 -0.09 -16.31
CA CYS A 25 -13.14 0.96 -17.27
C CYS A 25 -13.04 2.34 -16.61
N GLN A 26 -11.89 3.02 -16.74
CA GLN A 26 -11.65 4.36 -16.19
C GLN A 26 -12.44 5.44 -16.95
N THR A 27 -13.73 5.54 -16.69
CA THR A 27 -14.57 6.66 -17.16
C THR A 27 -14.46 7.83 -16.18
N LYS A 28 -14.65 9.06 -16.66
CA LYS A 28 -14.74 10.24 -15.78
C LYS A 28 -15.83 10.06 -14.73
N ASP A 29 -16.90 9.38 -15.11
CA ASP A 29 -18.00 9.08 -14.20
C ASP A 29 -17.57 8.20 -13.03
N LEU A 30 -16.86 7.10 -13.33
CA LEU A 30 -16.28 6.22 -12.32
C LEU A 30 -15.27 6.96 -11.43
N ILE A 31 -14.49 7.87 -11.98
CA ILE A 31 -13.44 8.60 -11.23
C ILE A 31 -14.04 9.67 -10.31
N TYR A 32 -15.09 10.37 -10.74
CA TYR A 32 -15.58 11.57 -10.04
C TYR A 32 -16.95 11.41 -9.34
N ARG A 33 -17.75 10.40 -9.71
CA ARG A 33 -19.14 10.25 -9.21
C ARG A 33 -19.46 8.86 -8.69
N TYR A 34 -18.52 7.92 -8.71
CA TYR A 34 -18.77 6.57 -8.23
C TYR A 34 -19.14 6.56 -6.74
N GLN A 35 -20.20 5.83 -6.42
CA GLN A 35 -20.65 5.53 -5.08
C GLN A 35 -20.94 4.03 -5.01
N ILE A 36 -20.61 3.40 -3.89
CA ILE A 36 -20.93 1.99 -3.66
C ILE A 36 -22.44 1.87 -3.45
N ASN A 37 -23.06 0.90 -4.12
CA ASN A 37 -24.49 0.64 -3.95
C ASN A 37 -24.82 0.17 -2.53
N GLU A 38 -25.88 0.73 -1.97
CA GLU A 38 -26.43 0.29 -0.69
C GLU A 38 -26.96 -1.14 -0.81
N ARG A 39 -26.73 -1.94 0.23
CA ARG A 39 -27.26 -3.31 0.36
C ARG A 39 -27.85 -3.50 1.74
N SER A 40 -28.86 -4.35 1.85
CA SER A 40 -29.40 -4.67 3.17
C SER A 40 -28.40 -5.49 3.98
N LEU A 41 -28.38 -5.24 5.30
CA LEU A 41 -27.49 -5.97 6.22
C LEU A 41 -27.71 -7.48 6.15
N LYS A 42 -28.97 -7.89 6.06
CA LYS A 42 -29.36 -9.31 6.00
C LYS A 42 -28.79 -10.00 4.76
N GLU A 43 -29.02 -9.43 3.58
CA GLU A 43 -28.53 -10.02 2.32
C GLU A 43 -27.01 -10.11 2.28
N LEU A 44 -26.32 -9.09 2.81
CA LEU A 44 -24.86 -9.10 2.91
C LEU A 44 -24.37 -10.26 3.78
N LEU A 45 -24.90 -10.39 4.99
CA LEU A 45 -24.51 -11.45 5.93
C LEU A 45 -24.86 -12.85 5.42
N ASP A 46 -26.01 -13.00 4.76
CA ASP A 46 -26.39 -14.28 4.14
C ASP A 46 -25.40 -14.66 3.03
N SER A 47 -24.98 -13.69 2.21
CA SER A 47 -23.98 -13.91 1.15
C SER A 47 -22.60 -14.26 1.71
N ASP A 48 -22.18 -13.59 2.79
CA ASP A 48 -20.89 -13.84 3.43
C ASP A 48 -20.88 -15.21 4.13
N ASN A 49 -21.99 -15.61 4.76
CA ASN A 49 -22.11 -16.95 5.36
C ASN A 49 -21.96 -18.07 4.33
N LEU A 50 -22.56 -17.89 3.15
CA LEU A 50 -22.41 -18.83 2.03
C LEU A 50 -20.97 -18.88 1.50
N ALA A 51 -20.26 -17.74 1.49
CA ALA A 51 -18.86 -17.68 1.12
C ALA A 51 -17.96 -18.36 2.16
N LEU A 52 -18.17 -18.10 3.45
CA LEU A 52 -17.42 -18.69 4.56
C LEU A 52 -17.52 -20.22 4.58
N LYS A 53 -18.65 -20.81 4.18
CA LYS A 53 -18.79 -22.26 4.03
C LYS A 53 -17.87 -22.87 2.96
N LYS A 54 -17.41 -22.08 2.00
CA LYS A 54 -16.51 -22.51 0.92
C LYS A 54 -15.04 -22.25 1.23
N ILE A 55 -14.77 -21.35 2.17
CA ILE A 55 -13.41 -20.98 2.55
C ILE A 55 -12.97 -21.90 3.67
N SER A 56 -11.88 -22.64 3.45
CA SER A 56 -11.24 -23.42 4.49
C SER A 56 -10.13 -22.58 5.13
N GLN A 57 -10.26 -22.30 6.43
CA GLN A 57 -9.19 -21.66 7.19
C GLN A 57 -8.01 -22.65 7.34
N PRO A 58 -6.76 -22.20 7.14
CA PRO A 58 -5.60 -23.08 7.32
C PRO A 58 -5.53 -23.65 8.74
N ILE A 59 -5.25 -24.95 8.85
CA ILE A 59 -5.33 -25.72 10.10
C ILE A 59 -4.40 -25.16 11.19
N LEU A 60 -3.24 -24.64 10.80
CA LEU A 60 -2.21 -24.16 11.72
C LEU A 60 -2.51 -22.80 12.36
N VAL A 61 -3.56 -22.09 11.92
CA VAL A 61 -3.83 -20.73 12.43
C VAL A 61 -4.10 -20.74 13.94
N ASN A 62 -4.81 -21.75 14.44
CA ASN A 62 -5.09 -21.86 15.87
C ASN A 62 -3.84 -22.21 16.69
N ASP A 63 -2.98 -23.08 16.16
CA ASP A 63 -1.73 -23.46 16.83
C ASP A 63 -0.77 -22.26 16.93
N GLN A 64 -0.64 -21.51 15.83
CA GLN A 64 0.16 -20.28 15.78
C GLN A 64 -0.39 -19.21 16.72
N LEU A 65 -1.72 -19.05 16.78
CA LEU A 65 -2.37 -18.12 17.69
C LEU A 65 -2.17 -18.52 19.15
N GLY A 66 -2.29 -19.81 19.47
CA GLY A 66 -2.01 -20.35 20.79
C GLY A 66 -0.56 -20.07 21.20
N GLN A 67 0.40 -20.34 20.31
CA GLN A 67 1.80 -20.03 20.55
C GLN A 67 2.03 -18.53 20.82
N LEU A 68 1.42 -17.66 20.02
CA LEU A 68 1.52 -16.21 20.22
C LEU A 68 1.00 -15.78 21.60
N TYR A 69 -0.12 -16.33 22.07
CA TYR A 69 -0.63 -16.03 23.41
C TYR A 69 0.33 -16.47 24.51
N LEU A 70 0.97 -17.63 24.36
CA LEU A 70 2.02 -18.11 25.27
C LEU A 70 3.24 -17.19 25.25
N ASP A 71 3.73 -16.80 24.07
CA ASP A 71 4.89 -15.92 23.94
C ASP A 71 4.61 -14.54 24.57
N LEU A 72 3.39 -14.00 24.39
CA LEU A 72 2.95 -12.76 25.01
C LEU A 72 2.92 -12.81 26.55
N GLU A 73 2.49 -13.94 27.11
CA GLU A 73 2.44 -14.16 28.56
C GLU A 73 3.84 -14.39 29.16
N LEU A 74 4.67 -15.19 28.50
CA LEU A 74 5.98 -15.59 28.99
C LEU A 74 7.06 -14.50 28.82
N GLU A 75 7.06 -13.81 27.69
CA GLU A 75 8.08 -12.81 27.36
C GLU A 75 7.71 -11.40 27.83
N GLY A 76 6.51 -11.23 28.42
CA GLY A 76 6.01 -9.91 28.86
C GLY A 76 5.84 -8.92 27.71
N LEU A 77 5.77 -9.41 26.47
CA LEU A 77 5.67 -8.61 25.25
C LEU A 77 4.32 -7.90 25.09
N SER A 78 3.33 -8.24 25.92
CA SER A 78 2.06 -7.50 25.96
C SER A 78 2.28 -5.98 26.12
N ALA A 79 3.32 -5.55 26.84
CA ALA A 79 3.69 -4.14 26.98
C ALA A 79 4.44 -3.56 25.76
N LYS A 80 5.20 -4.38 25.00
CA LYS A 80 5.91 -3.94 23.78
C LYS A 80 5.01 -3.93 22.53
N LEU A 81 3.96 -4.75 22.52
CA LEU A 81 2.96 -4.84 21.46
C LEU A 81 1.65 -4.13 21.82
N SER A 82 1.52 -3.65 23.06
CA SER A 82 0.50 -2.66 23.40
C SER A 82 0.67 -1.47 22.47
N LEU A 83 -0.25 -1.32 21.53
CA LEU A 83 -0.46 -0.04 20.87
C LEU A 83 -0.93 0.92 21.96
N SER A 84 0.00 1.53 22.69
CA SER A 84 -0.24 2.87 23.14
C SER A 84 -0.56 3.65 21.87
N GLU A 85 -1.77 4.18 21.78
CA GLU A 85 -2.30 4.99 20.70
C GLU A 85 -1.36 6.18 20.40
N ALA A 86 -0.29 5.90 19.65
CA ALA A 86 0.66 6.77 18.96
C ALA A 86 2.06 6.09 18.86
N THR A 87 2.50 5.92 17.62
CA THR A 87 3.89 5.75 17.14
C THR A 87 4.51 4.34 17.03
N SER A 88 4.77 3.96 15.77
CA SER A 88 5.55 2.80 15.34
C SER A 88 7.04 2.98 15.66
N GLY A 89 7.62 2.03 16.39
CA GLY A 89 9.07 1.87 16.55
C GLY A 89 9.55 0.64 15.78
N SER A 90 10.11 0.83 14.59
CA SER A 90 10.80 -0.21 13.83
C SER A 90 12.11 -0.58 14.55
N SER A 91 12.22 -1.80 15.08
CA SER A 91 13.51 -2.35 15.53
C SER A 91 14.22 -2.95 14.32
N SER A 92 15.39 -2.40 14.00
CA SER A 92 16.25 -2.83 12.90
C SER A 92 17.36 -3.70 13.47
N ASP A 93 17.33 -5.00 13.17
CA ASP A 93 18.46 -5.90 13.45
C ASP A 93 19.57 -5.68 12.40
N ASP A 94 20.71 -5.16 12.85
CA ASP A 94 21.94 -5.06 12.06
C ASP A 94 22.55 -6.46 11.88
N CYS A 95 22.24 -7.12 10.76
CA CYS A 95 23.01 -8.27 10.30
C CYS A 95 24.30 -7.78 9.61
N ASP A 96 25.40 -7.68 10.36
CA ASP A 96 26.74 -7.46 9.80
C ASP A 96 27.16 -8.70 8.98
N THR A 97 26.74 -8.75 7.72
CA THR A 97 27.23 -9.73 6.76
C THR A 97 28.38 -9.10 5.99
N LYS A 98 29.61 -9.36 6.43
CA LYS A 98 30.81 -9.09 5.66
C LYS A 98 30.89 -10.04 4.47
N ASP A 99 30.26 -9.68 3.35
CA ASP A 99 30.62 -10.25 2.05
C ASP A 99 30.79 -9.18 0.98
N LYS A 100 32.02 -9.11 0.48
CA LYS A 100 32.52 -8.12 -0.48
C LYS A 100 32.06 -8.47 -1.89
N ALA A 101 30.85 -8.04 -2.27
CA ALA A 101 30.45 -8.00 -3.68
C ALA A 101 30.47 -6.55 -4.21
N LYS A 102 31.40 -6.25 -5.11
CA LYS A 102 31.48 -4.96 -5.81
C LYS A 102 30.26 -4.78 -6.72
N VAL A 103 29.22 -4.13 -6.22
CA VAL A 103 28.13 -3.58 -7.05
C VAL A 103 28.35 -2.09 -7.18
N ASN A 104 28.59 -1.62 -8.39
CA ASN A 104 28.77 -0.21 -8.70
C ASN A 104 27.42 0.53 -8.54
N LYS A 105 27.08 0.89 -7.30
CA LYS A 105 25.85 1.58 -6.92
C LYS A 105 26.03 3.05 -7.27
N ARG A 106 25.33 3.50 -8.32
CA ARG A 106 25.12 4.93 -8.58
C ARG A 106 24.43 5.52 -7.35
N ASN A 107 25.15 6.39 -6.66
CA ASN A 107 24.79 7.11 -5.45
C ASN A 107 23.57 8.03 -5.65
N MET A 108 22.36 7.46 -5.67
CA MET A 108 21.15 8.26 -5.51
C MET A 108 21.03 8.71 -4.06
N LYS A 109 21.38 9.98 -3.81
CA LYS A 109 21.11 10.67 -2.54
C LYS A 109 19.61 10.94 -2.40
N TYR A 110 18.82 9.90 -2.17
CA TYR A 110 17.44 9.97 -1.69
C TYR A 110 17.34 9.34 -0.30
N SER A 111 18.33 9.63 0.55
CA SER A 111 18.35 9.21 1.96
C SER A 111 17.29 9.92 2.82
N LYS A 112 16.43 10.76 2.23
CA LYS A 112 15.39 11.47 2.97
C LYS A 112 14.16 11.68 2.10
N LEU A 113 13.57 10.60 1.60
CA LEU A 113 12.15 10.62 1.28
C LEU A 113 11.41 10.61 2.62
N VAL A 114 11.05 11.81 3.11
CA VAL A 114 10.09 11.92 4.21
C VAL A 114 8.75 11.54 3.61
N MET A 115 8.24 10.36 3.96
CA MET A 115 6.84 10.04 3.74
C MET A 115 6.04 10.98 4.63
N ILE A 116 5.41 11.98 4.02
CA ILE A 116 4.44 12.83 4.72
C ILE A 116 3.18 11.99 4.82
N TYR A 117 2.74 11.66 6.04
CA TYR A 117 1.46 10.97 6.26
C TYR A 117 0.32 11.89 5.79
N GLU A 118 -0.75 11.33 5.23
CA GLU A 118 -1.85 12.10 4.61
C GLU A 118 -2.42 13.19 5.54
N GLU A 119 -2.37 13.00 6.86
CA GLU A 119 -2.80 13.97 7.88
C GLU A 119 -2.04 15.31 7.82
N ASN A 120 -0.78 15.30 7.37
CA ASN A 120 0.07 16.49 7.28
C ASN A 120 0.23 17.01 5.84
N ALA A 121 -0.58 16.53 4.90
CA ALA A 121 -0.56 17.04 3.53
C ALA A 121 -1.12 18.48 3.53
N PRO A 122 -0.36 19.48 3.05
CA PRO A 122 -0.88 20.84 2.96
C PRO A 122 -2.13 20.87 2.07
N PHE A 123 -3.14 21.64 2.48
CA PHE A 123 -4.33 21.84 1.65
C PHE A 123 -3.95 22.34 0.25
N PRO A 124 -4.67 21.93 -0.81
CA PRO A 124 -4.45 22.48 -2.14
C PRO A 124 -4.62 24.00 -2.08
N PRO A 125 -3.80 24.78 -2.83
CA PRO A 125 -3.95 26.22 -2.86
C PRO A 125 -5.39 26.58 -3.30
N PRO A 126 -6.02 27.58 -2.66
CA PRO A 126 -7.34 28.02 -3.07
C PRO A 126 -7.31 28.42 -4.55
N ASN A 127 -8.33 28.03 -5.29
CA ASN A 127 -8.49 28.49 -6.67
C ASN A 127 -8.83 29.98 -6.59
N ASP A 128 -7.92 30.84 -7.05
CA ASP A 128 -8.22 32.24 -7.32
C ASP A 128 -9.25 32.28 -8.45
N SER A 129 -10.53 32.20 -8.06
CA SER A 129 -11.62 32.69 -8.90
C SER A 129 -11.73 34.16 -8.59
N GLU A 130 -10.94 34.94 -9.32
CA GLU A 130 -11.02 36.40 -9.44
C GLU A 130 -12.47 36.86 -9.57
N PRO A 131 -12.76 38.06 -9.06
CA PRO A 131 -13.05 39.14 -10.00
C PRO A 131 -12.00 40.26 -9.98
#